data_AF-A0A353P7M4-F1
#
_entry.id   AF-A0A353P7M4-F1
#
_cell.length_a   1.000
_cell.length_b   1.000
_cell.length_c   1.000
_cell.angle_alpha   90.00
_cell.angle_beta   90.00
_cell.angle_gamma   90.00
#
_symmetry.space_group_name_H-M   'P 1'
#
loop_
_entity.id
_entity.type
_entity.pdbx_description
1 polymer ?
#
loop_
_entity_poly.entity_id
_entity_poly.type
_entity_poly.pdbx_seq_one_letter_code
_entity_poly.pdbx_strand_id
1 'polypeptide(L)'
;MTCQDYKNLMMAYIDGELEAEAKKTFEEHLQSCKECSDEFKEFKQLKQHTDEIKFTEPEERIWEQYWQNVYNRTERATGWILFSIASILLLAYGGFKAIEAIIRDPSVGLILKAALLILIAGAAVLFVSVLRERIYFWKNDRYKDVRR
;
A
#
# COMPACT_ATOMS: atom_id res chain seq x y z
N MET A 1 -50.95 0.92 12.56
CA MET A 1 -49.80 1.18 11.66
C MET A 1 -50.27 1.06 10.22
N THR A 2 -49.84 1.95 9.34
CA THR A 2 -50.09 1.81 7.89
C THR A 2 -49.04 0.85 7.30
N CYS A 3 -49.36 0.17 6.20
CA CYS A 3 -48.39 -0.69 5.51
C CYS A 3 -47.17 0.09 4.95
N GLN A 4 -47.19 1.43 5.04
CA GLN A 4 -46.14 2.31 4.54
C GLN A 4 -44.94 2.42 5.50
N ASP A 5 -45.20 2.39 6.82
CA ASP A 5 -44.15 2.44 7.86
C ASP A 5 -43.52 1.06 8.16
N TYR A 6 -44.13 0.00 7.62
CA TYR A 6 -43.77 -1.40 7.84
C TYR A 6 -42.32 -1.73 7.47
N LYS A 7 -41.83 -1.22 6.32
CA LYS A 7 -40.52 -1.59 5.78
C LYS A 7 -39.35 -1.15 6.65
N ASN A 8 -39.45 0.05 7.25
CA ASN A 8 -38.41 0.58 8.12
C ASN A 8 -38.33 -0.22 9.42
N LEU A 9 -39.49 -0.57 9.99
CA LEU A 9 -39.56 -1.40 11.20
C LEU A 9 -39.12 -2.84 10.94
N MET A 10 -39.39 -3.39 9.76
CA MET A 10 -38.96 -4.73 9.37
C MET A 10 -37.44 -4.89 9.43
N MET A 11 -36.69 -3.94 8.85
CA MET A 11 -35.23 -4.00 8.87
C MET A 11 -34.69 -3.91 10.31
N ALA A 12 -35.17 -2.94 11.10
CA ALA A 12 -34.79 -2.79 12.50
C ALA A 12 -35.18 -4.02 13.36
N TYR A 13 -36.31 -4.67 13.07
CA TYR A 13 -36.73 -5.92 13.74
C TYR A 13 -35.75 -7.05 13.46
N ILE A 14 -35.35 -7.20 12.20
CA ILE A 14 -34.44 -8.25 11.75
C ILE A 14 -33.05 -8.10 12.38
N ASP A 15 -32.61 -6.86 12.59
CA ASP A 15 -31.32 -6.55 13.22
C ASP A 15 -31.38 -6.48 14.75
N GLY A 16 -32.58 -6.58 15.33
CA GLY A 16 -32.79 -6.59 16.78
C GLY A 16 -32.74 -5.21 17.44
N GLU A 17 -32.89 -4.14 16.66
CA GLU A 17 -32.74 -2.75 17.10
C GLU A 17 -34.07 -2.07 17.50
N LEU A 18 -35.20 -2.78 17.39
CA LEU A 18 -36.50 -2.23 17.80
C LEU A 18 -36.69 -2.20 19.32
N GLU A 19 -37.16 -1.06 19.81
CA GLU A 19 -37.65 -0.90 21.18
C GLU A 19 -38.92 -1.74 21.43
N ALA A 20 -39.17 -2.09 22.69
CA ALA A 20 -40.24 -3.03 23.08
C ALA A 20 -41.65 -2.60 22.62
N GLU A 21 -41.96 -1.31 22.64
CA GLU A 21 -43.25 -0.77 22.20
C GLU A 21 -43.41 -0.85 20.67
N ALA A 22 -42.38 -0.48 19.93
CA ALA A 22 -42.35 -0.58 18.47
C ALA A 22 -42.36 -2.04 17.99
N LYS A 23 -41.69 -2.93 18.72
CA LYS A 23 -41.71 -4.38 18.47
C LYS A 23 -43.11 -4.97 18.60
N LYS A 24 -43.84 -4.61 19.67
CA LYS A 24 -45.20 -5.09 19.90
C LYS A 24 -46.16 -4.63 18.81
N THR A 25 -46.10 -3.36 18.44
CA THR A 25 -46.94 -2.81 17.35
C THR A 25 -46.62 -3.43 15.98
N PHE A 26 -45.35 -3.74 15.72
CA PHE A 26 -44.92 -4.47 14.52
C PHE A 26 -45.46 -5.91 14.50
N GLU A 27 -45.38 -6.64 15.61
CA GLU A 27 -45.91 -8.01 15.73
C GLU A 27 -47.44 -8.06 15.60
N GLU A 28 -48.15 -7.09 16.19
CA GLU A 28 -49.59 -6.93 16.01
C GLU A 28 -49.95 -6.68 14.54
N HIS A 29 -49.15 -5.87 13.83
CA HIS A 29 -49.36 -5.62 12.41
C HIS A 29 -49.15 -6.88 11.56
N LEU A 30 -48.09 -7.67 11.84
CA LEU A 30 -47.83 -8.94 11.15
C LEU A 30 -48.96 -9.97 11.32
N GLN A 31 -49.69 -9.93 12.44
CA GLN A 31 -50.88 -10.77 12.65
C GLN A 31 -52.10 -10.28 11.86
N SER A 32 -52.21 -8.96 11.67
CA SER A 32 -53.34 -8.32 10.99
C SER A 32 -53.21 -8.27 9.45
N CYS A 33 -51.98 -8.24 8.93
CA CYS A 33 -51.69 -8.03 7.51
C CYS A 33 -50.93 -9.21 6.91
N LYS A 34 -51.61 -9.98 6.04
CA LYS A 34 -51.01 -11.16 5.39
C LYS A 34 -49.88 -10.79 4.42
N GLU A 35 -50.04 -9.71 3.66
CA GLU A 35 -49.05 -9.25 2.68
C GLU A 35 -47.70 -8.92 3.35
N CYS A 36 -47.73 -8.12 4.41
CA CYS A 36 -46.54 -7.80 5.18
C CYS A 36 -45.96 -9.04 5.88
N SER A 37 -46.80 -9.96 6.38
CA SER A 37 -46.35 -11.23 6.97
C SER A 37 -45.58 -12.10 5.97
N ASP A 38 -46.01 -12.15 4.72
CA ASP A 38 -45.35 -12.92 3.69
C ASP A 38 -44.04 -12.25 3.22
N GLU A 39 -44.02 -10.92 3.06
CA GLU A 39 -42.78 -10.14 2.79
C GLU A 39 -41.73 -10.32 3.92
N PHE A 40 -42.16 -10.33 5.18
CA PHE A 40 -41.27 -10.60 6.33
C PHE A 40 -40.58 -11.96 6.23
N LYS A 41 -41.33 -13.00 5.86
CA LYS A 41 -40.79 -14.36 5.76
C LYS A 41 -39.73 -14.45 4.68
N GLU A 42 -39.96 -13.83 3.52
CA GLU A 42 -38.99 -13.78 2.42
C GLU A 42 -37.69 -13.09 2.84
N PHE A 43 -37.78 -11.93 3.49
CA PHE A 43 -36.61 -11.22 4.00
C PHE A 43 -35.86 -12.01 5.08
N LYS A 44 -36.59 -12.68 5.97
CA LYS A 44 -35.99 -13.52 7.01
C LYS A 44 -35.22 -14.71 6.41
N GLN A 45 -35.76 -15.33 5.35
CA GLN A 45 -35.06 -16.40 4.62
C GLN A 45 -33.80 -15.87 3.93
N LEU A 46 -33.87 -14.71 3.30
CA LEU A 46 -32.71 -14.08 2.65
C LEU A 46 -31.57 -13.80 3.65
N LYS A 47 -31.90 -13.29 4.84
CA LYS A 47 -30.91 -13.09 5.91
C LYS A 47 -30.26 -14.41 6.31
N GLN A 48 -31.04 -15.46 6.55
CA GLN A 48 -30.51 -16.77 6.93
C GLN A 48 -29.52 -17.32 5.90
N HIS A 49 -29.83 -17.20 4.61
CA HIS A 49 -28.91 -17.61 3.54
C HIS A 49 -27.63 -16.77 3.50
N THR A 50 -27.71 -15.49 3.84
CA THR A 50 -26.55 -14.60 3.87
C THR A 50 -25.67 -14.86 5.10
N ASP A 51 -26.28 -15.18 6.25
CA ASP A 51 -25.57 -15.52 7.50
C ASP A 51 -24.77 -16.83 7.38
N GLU A 52 -25.16 -17.73 6.48
CA GLU A 52 -24.43 -18.97 6.18
C GLU A 52 -23.15 -18.75 5.36
N ILE A 53 -22.98 -17.55 4.77
CA ILE A 53 -21.78 -17.20 4.01
C ILE A 53 -20.63 -16.96 4.99
N LYS A 54 -19.84 -18.02 5.23
CA LYS A 54 -18.59 -17.88 5.97
C LYS A 54 -17.53 -17.26 5.08
N PHE A 55 -16.98 -16.14 5.53
CA PHE A 55 -15.76 -15.60 4.95
C PHE A 55 -14.63 -16.61 5.15
N THR A 56 -14.08 -17.14 4.07
CA THR A 56 -12.92 -18.03 4.15
C THR A 56 -11.70 -17.17 4.42
N GLU A 57 -11.12 -17.32 5.61
CA GLU A 57 -9.88 -16.62 5.94
C GLU A 57 -8.74 -17.16 5.06
N PRO A 58 -7.93 -16.28 4.43
CA PRO A 58 -6.81 -16.72 3.60
C PRO A 58 -5.82 -17.56 4.40
N GLU A 59 -5.25 -18.59 3.76
CA GLU A 59 -4.22 -19.43 4.36
C GLU A 59 -2.98 -18.61 4.76
N GLU A 60 -2.36 -18.96 5.89
CA GLU A 60 -1.23 -18.21 6.49
C GLU A 60 -0.04 -18.03 5.53
N ARG A 61 0.16 -19.00 4.63
CA ARG A 61 1.17 -18.94 3.56
C ARG A 61 0.99 -17.76 2.61
N ILE A 62 -0.25 -17.36 2.33
CA ILE A 62 -0.56 -16.21 1.46
C ILE A 62 -0.16 -14.90 2.16
N TRP A 63 -0.38 -14.81 3.47
CA TRP A 63 0.04 -13.66 4.27
C TRP A 63 1.56 -13.50 4.31
N GLU A 64 2.28 -14.60 4.50
CA GLU A 64 3.74 -14.58 4.46
C GLU A 64 4.28 -14.15 3.10
N GLN A 65 3.72 -14.68 2.01
CA GLN A 65 4.14 -14.33 0.66
C GLN A 65 3.87 -12.85 0.33
N TYR A 66 2.72 -12.34 0.75
CA TYR A 66 2.39 -10.91 0.62
C TYR A 66 3.41 -10.04 1.36
N TRP A 67 3.67 -10.35 2.63
CA TRP A 67 4.62 -9.56 3.43
C TRP A 67 6.03 -9.61 2.89
N GLN A 68 6.52 -10.78 2.46
CA GLN A 68 7.86 -10.89 1.89
C GLN A 68 8.02 -10.08 0.60
N ASN A 69 6.98 -10.05 -0.25
CA ASN A 69 7.01 -9.28 -1.49
C ASN A 69 6.97 -7.78 -1.25
N VAL A 70 6.25 -7.32 -0.21
CA VAL A 70 6.20 -5.91 0.17
C VAL A 70 7.51 -5.48 0.82
N TYR A 71 8.00 -6.23 1.81
CA TYR A 71 9.19 -5.87 2.61
C TYR A 71 10.48 -5.89 1.78
N ASN A 72 10.70 -6.94 0.97
CA ASN A 72 11.89 -7.04 0.12
C ASN A 72 11.92 -5.97 -0.98
N ARG A 73 10.75 -5.47 -1.39
CA ARG A 73 10.65 -4.41 -2.39
C ARG A 73 10.92 -3.03 -1.78
N THR A 74 10.43 -2.76 -0.58
CA THR A 74 10.57 -1.45 0.06
C THR A 74 11.96 -1.23 0.63
N GLU A 75 12.56 -2.22 1.29
CA GLU A 75 13.88 -2.10 1.92
C GLU A 75 14.97 -1.84 0.88
N ARG A 76 14.99 -2.65 -0.19
CA ARG A 76 15.99 -2.52 -1.25
C ARG A 76 15.81 -1.23 -2.04
N ALA A 77 14.59 -0.81 -2.34
CA ALA A 77 14.36 0.44 -3.05
C ALA A 77 14.81 1.66 -2.22
N THR A 78 14.41 1.70 -0.96
CA THR A 78 14.73 2.81 -0.04
C THR A 78 16.24 2.89 0.21
N GLY A 79 16.90 1.74 0.40
CA GLY A 79 18.35 1.68 0.57
C GLY A 79 19.12 2.26 -0.62
N TRP A 80 18.74 1.93 -1.86
CA TRP A 80 19.41 2.49 -3.05
C TRP A 80 19.14 3.98 -3.22
N ILE A 81 17.92 4.46 -2.96
CA ILE A 81 17.59 5.89 -3.04
C ILE A 81 18.43 6.68 -2.04
N LEU A 82 18.48 6.25 -0.77
CA LEU A 82 19.27 6.91 0.26
C LEU A 82 20.77 6.88 -0.05
N PHE A 83 21.29 5.74 -0.51
CA PHE A 83 22.70 5.60 -0.91
C PHE A 83 23.06 6.53 -2.07
N SER A 84 22.16 6.67 -3.06
CA SER A 84 22.37 7.58 -4.19
C SER A 84 22.35 9.04 -3.80
N ILE A 85 21.39 9.45 -2.97
CA ILE A 85 21.33 10.82 -2.46
C ILE A 85 22.60 11.13 -1.66
N ALA A 86 23.01 10.24 -0.76
CA ALA A 86 24.22 10.40 0.04
C ALA A 86 25.49 10.49 -0.84
N SER A 87 25.63 9.62 -1.84
CA SER A 87 26.77 9.66 -2.77
C SER A 87 26.83 10.96 -3.57
N ILE A 88 25.69 11.45 -4.06
CA ILE A 88 25.62 12.72 -4.81
C ILE A 88 26.04 13.89 -3.92
N LEU A 89 25.53 13.95 -2.68
CA LEU A 89 25.88 15.01 -1.73
C LEU A 89 27.36 14.99 -1.36
N LEU A 90 27.93 13.81 -1.12
CA LEU A 90 29.35 13.64 -0.80
C LEU A 90 30.25 14.04 -1.98
N LEU A 91 29.91 13.62 -3.20
CA LEU A 91 30.66 14.00 -4.39
C LEU A 91 30.58 15.49 -4.68
N ALA A 92 29.39 16.10 -4.52
CA ALA A 92 29.20 17.53 -4.71
C ALA A 92 29.98 18.36 -3.67
N TYR A 93 29.83 18.02 -2.38
CA TYR A 93 30.51 18.73 -1.31
C TYR A 93 32.02 18.51 -1.33
N GLY A 94 32.47 17.27 -1.50
CA GLY A 94 33.88 16.92 -1.59
C GLY A 94 34.54 17.54 -2.82
N GLY A 95 33.86 17.53 -3.97
CA GLY A 95 34.31 18.21 -5.18
C GLY A 95 34.42 19.72 -4.98
N PHE A 96 33.41 20.36 -4.38
CA PHE A 96 33.45 21.78 -4.06
C PHE A 96 34.63 22.14 -3.14
N LYS A 97 34.84 21.37 -2.07
CA LYS A 97 35.96 21.57 -1.15
C LYS A 97 37.32 21.36 -1.79
N ALA A 98 37.46 20.36 -2.67
CA ALA A 98 38.69 20.13 -3.39
C ALA A 98 38.99 21.25 -4.41
N ILE A 99 37.97 21.74 -5.11
CA ILE A 99 38.08 22.90 -6.00
C ILE A 99 38.48 24.16 -5.20
N GLU A 100 37.84 24.42 -4.07
CA GLU A 100 38.16 25.55 -3.18
C GLU A 100 39.63 25.52 -2.73
N ALA A 101 40.10 24.36 -2.26
CA ALA A 101 41.49 24.18 -1.80
C ALA A 101 42.51 24.40 -2.94
N ILE A 102 42.19 23.92 -4.13
CA ILE A 102 43.09 23.96 -5.29
C ILE A 102 43.10 25.33 -5.99
N ILE A 103 42.00 26.08 -5.93
CA ILE A 103 41.95 27.46 -6.45
C ILE A 103 42.73 28.42 -5.54
N ARG A 104 42.66 28.22 -4.22
CA ARG A 104 43.37 29.09 -3.26
C ARG A 104 44.87 28.85 -3.21
N ASP A 105 45.35 27.67 -3.61
CA ASP A 105 46.77 27.35 -3.58
C ASP A 105 47.45 27.64 -4.94
N PRO A 106 48.33 28.67 -5.02
CA PRO A 106 49.02 29.05 -6.26
C PRO A 106 50.07 28.03 -6.72
N SER A 107 50.47 27.10 -5.84
CA SER A 107 51.53 26.12 -6.10
C SER A 107 51.06 24.88 -6.86
N VAL A 108 49.75 24.69 -6.99
CA VAL A 108 49.18 23.51 -7.64
C VAL A 108 49.16 23.67 -9.16
N GLY A 109 49.95 22.83 -9.84
CA GLY A 109 50.05 22.82 -11.30
C GLY A 109 48.70 22.53 -12.00
N LEU A 110 48.48 23.17 -13.15
CA LEU A 110 47.27 23.05 -13.98
C LEU A 110 46.87 21.60 -14.31
N ILE A 111 47.84 20.70 -14.41
CA ILE A 111 47.62 19.28 -14.70
C ILE A 111 46.83 18.59 -13.58
N LEU A 112 47.13 18.91 -12.32
CA LEU A 112 46.49 18.28 -11.16
C LEU A 112 45.04 18.76 -10.99
N LYS A 113 44.77 20.02 -11.35
CA LYS A 113 43.42 20.61 -11.49
C LYS A 113 42.58 19.85 -12.51
N ALA A 114 43.11 19.65 -13.70
CA ALA A 114 42.42 18.93 -14.78
C ALA A 114 42.19 17.45 -14.42
N ALA A 115 43.20 16.78 -13.85
CA ALA A 115 43.10 15.38 -13.43
C ALA A 115 42.00 15.16 -12.39
N LEU A 116 41.86 16.05 -11.40
CA LEU A 116 40.82 15.94 -10.37
C LEU A 116 39.41 16.14 -10.97
N LEU A 117 39.23 17.11 -11.86
CA LEU A 117 37.94 17.34 -12.51
C LEU A 117 37.51 16.14 -13.35
N ILE A 118 38.45 15.54 -14.10
CA ILE A 118 38.21 14.33 -14.88
C ILE A 118 37.85 13.15 -13.96
N LEU A 119 38.52 13.01 -12.82
CA LEU A 119 38.23 11.96 -11.84
C LEU A 119 36.81 12.09 -11.27
N ILE A 120 36.41 13.29 -10.85
CA ILE A 120 35.07 13.55 -10.29
C ILE A 120 33.99 13.32 -11.36
N ALA A 121 34.20 13.82 -12.58
CA ALA A 121 33.28 13.60 -13.69
C ALA A 121 33.15 12.11 -14.04
N GLY A 122 34.27 11.38 -14.11
CA GLY A 122 34.28 9.93 -14.35
C GLY A 122 33.55 9.14 -13.25
N ALA A 123 33.77 9.51 -11.99
CA ALA A 123 33.06 8.90 -10.85
C ALA A 123 31.54 9.14 -10.93
N ALA A 124 31.10 10.35 -11.30
CA ALA A 124 29.69 10.66 -11.48
C ALA A 124 29.06 9.86 -12.64
N VAL A 125 29.76 9.73 -13.77
CA VAL A 125 29.28 8.94 -14.92
C VAL A 125 29.17 7.45 -14.57
N LEU A 126 30.19 6.88 -13.92
CA LEU A 126 30.15 5.49 -13.45
C LEU A 126 29.03 5.27 -12.45
N PHE A 127 28.83 6.22 -11.53
CA PHE A 127 27.74 6.16 -10.57
C PHE A 127 26.37 6.11 -11.26
N VAL A 128 26.12 6.99 -12.24
CA VAL A 128 24.88 6.99 -13.01
C VAL A 128 24.72 5.72 -13.85
N SER A 129 25.81 5.20 -14.43
CA SER A 129 25.79 3.95 -15.21
C SER A 129 25.37 2.76 -14.34
N VAL A 130 26.03 2.57 -13.20
CA VAL A 130 25.71 1.48 -12.26
C VAL A 130 24.29 1.64 -11.72
N LEU A 131 23.88 2.87 -11.39
CA LEU A 131 22.52 3.12 -10.91
C LEU A 131 21.47 2.77 -11.97
N ARG A 132 21.68 3.17 -13.22
CA ARG A 132 20.78 2.85 -14.34
C ARG A 132 20.69 1.35 -14.57
N GLU A 133 21.82 0.67 -14.59
CA GLU A 133 21.90 -0.78 -14.76
C GLU A 133 21.17 -1.51 -13.61
N ARG A 134 21.42 -1.10 -12.36
CA ARG A 134 20.75 -1.65 -11.17
C ARG A 134 19.24 -1.46 -11.25
N ILE A 135 18.75 -0.28 -11.63
CA ILE A 135 17.31 0.01 -11.77
C ILE A 135 16.69 -0.83 -12.90
N TYR A 136 17.38 -0.96 -14.04
CA TYR A 136 16.90 -1.74 -15.17
C TYR A 136 16.74 -3.22 -14.82
N PHE A 137 17.78 -3.85 -14.25
CA PHE A 137 17.69 -5.23 -13.79
C PHE A 137 16.62 -5.39 -12.72
N TRP A 138 16.50 -4.45 -11.78
CA TRP A 138 15.51 -4.56 -10.72
C TRP A 138 14.06 -4.47 -11.22
N LYS A 139 13.80 -3.78 -12.34
CA LYS A 139 12.49 -3.71 -12.99
C LYS A 139 12.20 -4.89 -13.93
N ASN A 140 13.22 -5.42 -14.61
CA ASN A 140 13.05 -6.39 -15.70
C ASN A 140 13.40 -7.84 -15.33
N ASP A 141 13.82 -8.10 -14.08
CA ASP A 141 14.16 -9.44 -13.62
C ASP A 141 12.89 -10.29 -13.42
N ARG A 142 12.70 -11.24 -14.35
CA ARG A 142 11.56 -12.16 -14.44
C ARG A 142 11.65 -13.34 -13.45
N TYR A 143 12.78 -13.51 -12.76
CA TYR A 143 13.02 -14.64 -11.82
C TYR A 143 13.16 -14.20 -10.37
N LYS A 144 12.78 -12.96 -10.05
CA LYS A 144 12.91 -12.35 -8.72
C LYS A 144 12.20 -13.13 -7.60
N ASP A 145 11.17 -13.91 -7.94
CA ASP A 145 10.33 -14.66 -7.01
C ASP A 145 10.58 -16.17 -7.01
N VAL A 146 11.56 -16.67 -7.79
CA VAL A 146 11.88 -18.11 -7.81
C VAL A 146 12.88 -18.42 -6.69
N ARG A 147 12.37 -18.88 -5.55
CA ARG A 147 13.18 -19.54 -4.52
C ARG A 147 13.54 -20.95 -4.99
N ARG A 148 14.82 -21.33 -4.86
CA ARG A 148 15.32 -22.70 -5.06
C ARG A 148 15.14 -23.50 -3.77
#